data_AF-A0A930J3T9-F1
#
_entry.id   AF-A0A930J3T9-F1
#
_cell.length_a   1.000
_cell.length_b   1.000
_cell.length_c   1.000
_cell.angle_alpha   90.00
_cell.angle_beta   90.00
_cell.angle_gamma   90.00
#
_symmetry.space_group_name_H-M   'P 1'
#
loop_
_entity.id
_entity.type
_entity.pdbx_description
1 polymer ?
#
loop_
_entity_poly.entity_id
_entity_poly.type
_entity_poly.pdbx_seq_one_letter_code
_entity_poly.pdbx_strand_id
1 'polypeptide(L)'
;MRYDYSRLLLNNNTIGCIGNGQRLFIHFDTIYKDKKIAELYHVIGKSRVKDNVCFFTGNIHISRFKQLDAEFYPIKRYKMFAKYEFKEDTKQYGAGLFSGQLESDFFIYKDSVYMDEIYSGVDGYYNNQYEGVWKSYKTNAIKKSKFWYWAHSK
;
A
#
# COMPACT_ATOMS: atom_id res chain seq x y z
N MET A 1 0.53 -13.12 -14.77
CA MET A 1 -0.64 -12.60 -13.99
C MET A 1 -1.76 -12.12 -14.90
N ARG A 2 -3.01 -12.62 -14.78
CA ARG A 2 -4.14 -12.35 -15.71
C ARG A 2 -4.77 -10.97 -15.58
N TYR A 3 -4.96 -10.47 -14.36
CA TYR A 3 -5.68 -9.22 -14.11
C TYR A 3 -4.74 -8.02 -13.88
N ASP A 4 -5.32 -6.82 -13.86
CA ASP A 4 -4.67 -5.59 -13.42
C ASP A 4 -5.10 -5.24 -12.00
N TYR A 5 -4.11 -5.06 -11.12
CA TYR A 5 -4.30 -4.80 -9.69
C TYR A 5 -4.06 -3.32 -9.34
N SER A 6 -3.77 -2.46 -10.33
CA SER A 6 -3.55 -1.02 -10.12
C SER A 6 -4.69 -0.37 -9.32
N ARG A 7 -5.94 -0.72 -9.63
CA ARG A 7 -7.12 -0.18 -8.91
C ARG A 7 -7.18 -0.62 -7.44
N LEU A 8 -6.77 -1.86 -7.15
CA LEU A 8 -6.70 -2.37 -5.78
C LEU A 8 -5.63 -1.61 -4.98
N LEU A 9 -4.48 -1.37 -5.60
CA LEU A 9 -3.32 -0.72 -4.99
C LEU A 9 -3.51 0.80 -4.82
N LEU A 10 -4.18 1.46 -5.78
CA LEU A 10 -4.38 2.90 -5.81
C LEU A 10 -5.49 3.31 -4.83
N ASN A 11 -5.12 3.52 -3.58
CA ASN A 11 -6.05 3.95 -2.54
C ASN A 11 -5.56 5.23 -1.83
N ASN A 12 -6.29 6.32 -2.00
CA ASN A 12 -5.86 7.65 -1.60
C ASN A 12 -6.22 8.04 -0.16
N ASN A 13 -6.95 7.18 0.56
CA ASN A 13 -7.25 7.37 1.98
C ASN A 13 -6.27 6.56 2.85
N THR A 14 -4.98 6.74 2.63
CA THR A 14 -3.94 5.97 3.30
C THR A 14 -3.32 6.75 4.46
N ILE A 15 -3.46 6.19 5.67
CA ILE A 15 -2.98 6.78 6.92
C ILE A 15 -2.15 5.79 7.70
N GLY A 16 -1.25 6.27 8.53
CA GLY A 16 -0.38 5.40 9.31
C GLY A 16 0.42 6.11 10.38
N CYS A 17 1.46 5.42 10.83
CA CYS A 17 2.42 5.91 11.80
C CYS A 17 3.87 5.60 11.39
N ILE A 18 4.80 6.41 11.87
CA ILE A 18 6.24 6.26 11.68
C ILE A 18 7.01 6.53 12.98
N GLY A 19 8.04 5.73 13.24
CA GLY A 19 8.90 5.82 14.42
C GLY A 19 8.09 5.67 15.71
N ASN A 20 8.16 6.68 16.59
CA ASN A 20 7.51 6.70 17.89
C ASN A 20 6.01 7.08 17.79
N GLY A 21 5.29 6.58 16.77
CA GLY A 21 3.86 6.84 16.59
C GLY A 21 3.52 8.18 15.93
N GLN A 22 4.47 8.84 15.27
CA GLN A 22 4.18 10.08 14.53
C GLN A 22 3.22 9.79 13.38
N ARG A 23 2.20 10.63 13.19
CA ARG A 23 1.23 10.46 12.11
C ARG A 23 1.94 10.53 10.75
N LEU A 24 1.65 9.53 9.91
CA LEU A 24 2.10 9.41 8.54
C LEU A 24 0.87 9.44 7.61
N PHE A 25 0.95 10.24 6.55
CA PHE A 25 0.01 10.18 5.44
C PHE A 25 0.77 9.74 4.19
N ILE A 26 0.15 8.87 3.39
CA ILE A 26 0.67 8.47 2.08
C ILE A 26 -0.43 8.78 1.06
N HIS A 27 -0.07 9.48 0.00
CA HIS A 27 -0.93 9.76 -1.14
C HIS A 27 -0.31 9.16 -2.38
N PHE A 28 -1.11 8.44 -3.17
CA PHE A 28 -0.67 7.90 -4.44
C PHE A 28 -1.25 8.75 -5.57
N ASP A 29 -0.40 9.45 -6.31
CA ASP A 29 -0.84 10.21 -7.49
C ASP A 29 -1.21 9.21 -8.61
N THR A 30 -0.38 8.18 -8.83
CA THR A 30 -0.63 7.12 -9.82
C THR A 30 0.00 5.80 -9.43
N ILE A 31 -0.67 4.70 -9.77
CA ILE A 31 -0.10 3.34 -9.77
C ILE A 31 -0.44 2.65 -11.09
N TYR A 32 0.57 2.18 -11.82
CA TYR A 32 0.39 1.51 -13.10
C TYR A 32 1.24 0.26 -13.24
N LYS A 33 0.67 -0.76 -13.87
CA LYS A 33 1.33 -2.03 -14.14
C LYS A 33 2.51 -1.85 -15.11
N ASP A 34 3.61 -2.56 -14.86
CA ASP A 34 4.73 -2.62 -15.78
C ASP A 34 4.34 -3.35 -17.08
N LYS A 35 4.90 -2.90 -18.22
CA LYS A 35 4.56 -3.44 -19.54
C LYS A 35 5.22 -4.79 -19.85
N LYS A 36 6.27 -5.16 -19.13
CA LYS A 36 7.10 -6.36 -19.38
C LYS A 36 7.05 -7.34 -18.22
N ILE A 37 6.97 -6.85 -16.98
CA ILE A 37 6.98 -7.64 -15.76
C ILE A 37 5.59 -7.61 -15.13
N ALA A 38 4.82 -8.69 -15.27
CA ALA A 38 3.40 -8.70 -14.93
C ALA A 38 3.11 -8.48 -13.43
N GLU A 39 4.09 -8.77 -12.57
CA GLU A 39 4.03 -8.68 -11.12
C GLU A 39 4.47 -7.32 -10.57
N LEU A 40 5.03 -6.45 -11.43
CA LEU A 40 5.60 -5.17 -11.05
C LEU A 40 4.64 -4.01 -11.34
N TYR A 41 4.52 -3.09 -10.37
CA TYR A 41 3.73 -1.88 -10.48
C TYR A 41 4.61 -0.69 -10.12
N HIS A 42 4.54 0.36 -10.93
CA HIS A 42 5.21 1.63 -10.70
C HIS A 42 4.29 2.56 -9.93
N VAL A 43 4.88 3.34 -9.03
CA VAL A 43 4.18 4.22 -8.11
C VAL A 43 4.77 5.62 -8.16
N ILE A 44 3.90 6.63 -8.22
CA ILE A 44 4.23 8.03 -7.99
C ILE A 44 3.30 8.53 -6.88
N GLY A 45 3.85 9.25 -5.90
CA GLY A 45 3.06 9.73 -4.78
C GLY A 45 3.81 10.68 -3.87
N LYS A 46 3.21 10.93 -2.70
CA LYS A 46 3.71 11.87 -1.68
C LYS A 46 3.52 11.28 -0.29
N SER A 47 4.53 11.44 0.56
CA SER A 47 4.41 11.19 1.99
C SER A 47 4.22 12.51 2.72
N ARG A 48 3.62 12.45 3.91
CA ARG A 48 3.63 13.57 4.85
C ARG A 48 3.81 13.09 6.29
N VAL A 49 4.79 13.65 7.00
CA VAL A 49 5.01 13.47 8.44
C VAL A 49 5.08 14.84 9.08
N LYS A 50 4.13 15.14 9.99
CA LYS A 50 3.86 16.51 10.45
C LYS A 50 3.60 17.42 9.24
N ASP A 51 4.37 18.50 9.10
CA ASP A 51 4.26 19.47 7.99
C ASP A 51 5.25 19.20 6.86
N ASN A 52 6.10 18.16 6.99
CA ASN A 52 7.07 17.82 5.96
C ASN A 52 6.44 16.89 4.90
N VAL A 53 6.37 17.37 3.66
CA VAL A 53 5.86 16.62 2.50
C VAL A 53 7.02 16.25 1.58
N CYS A 54 7.12 14.98 1.22
CA CYS A 54 8.12 14.47 0.28
C CYS A 54 7.43 13.78 -0.89
N PHE A 55 7.81 14.12 -2.12
CA PHE A 55 7.44 13.36 -3.31
C PHE A 55 8.25 12.08 -3.35
N PHE A 56 7.66 11.00 -3.85
CA PHE A 56 8.36 9.74 -4.06
C PHE A 56 8.00 9.10 -5.40
N THR A 57 8.93 8.31 -5.89
CA THR A 57 8.69 7.29 -6.92
C THR A 57 9.06 5.93 -6.35
N GLY A 58 8.46 4.88 -6.87
CA GLY A 58 8.69 3.57 -6.29
C GLY A 58 7.99 2.45 -7.01
N ASN A 59 8.06 1.27 -6.41
CA ASN A 59 7.53 0.05 -6.98
C ASN A 59 6.80 -0.78 -5.93
N ILE A 60 5.81 -1.54 -6.40
CA ILE A 60 5.18 -2.65 -5.67
C ILE A 60 5.39 -3.90 -6.50
N HIS A 61 5.97 -4.93 -5.90
CA HIS A 61 6.20 -6.23 -6.53
C HIS A 61 5.33 -7.29 -5.88
N ILE A 62 4.31 -7.74 -6.60
CA ILE A 62 3.40 -8.79 -6.15
C ILE A 62 4.16 -10.11 -6.11
N SER A 63 4.16 -10.77 -4.95
CA SER A 63 4.93 -11.98 -4.72
C SER A 63 4.09 -13.24 -4.83
N ARG A 64 2.88 -13.24 -4.24
CA ARG A 64 1.97 -14.39 -4.29
C ARG A 64 0.54 -14.00 -3.94
N PHE A 65 -0.37 -14.91 -4.24
CA PHE A 65 -1.77 -14.86 -3.80
C PHE A 65 -2.07 -16.07 -2.92
N LYS A 66 -3.00 -15.91 -1.97
CA LYS A 66 -3.60 -16.98 -1.18
C LYS A 66 -5.11 -16.89 -1.34
N GLN A 67 -5.78 -17.99 -1.70
CA GLN A 67 -7.24 -18.02 -1.63
C GLN A 67 -7.69 -18.03 -0.16
N LEU A 68 -8.69 -17.21 0.17
CA LEU A 68 -9.29 -17.17 1.48
C LEU A 68 -10.52 -18.09 1.51
N ASP A 69 -10.75 -18.74 2.65
CA ASP A 69 -11.94 -19.55 2.86
C ASP A 69 -13.17 -18.63 2.91
N ALA A 70 -14.22 -19.01 2.20
CA ALA A 70 -15.47 -18.26 2.13
C ALA A 70 -16.58 -19.13 2.73
N GLU A 71 -16.74 -19.07 4.06
CA GLU A 71 -17.82 -19.81 4.75
C GLU A 71 -19.21 -19.24 4.41
N PHE A 72 -19.31 -17.95 4.09
CA PHE A 72 -20.59 -17.23 4.04
C PHE A 72 -20.93 -16.54 2.72
N TYR A 73 -20.02 -16.49 1.73
CA TYR A 73 -20.23 -15.73 0.50
C TYR A 73 -19.94 -16.55 -0.76
N PRO A 74 -20.77 -16.45 -1.82
CA PRO A 74 -20.59 -17.20 -3.06
C PRO A 74 -19.44 -16.69 -3.95
N ILE A 75 -18.62 -15.77 -3.44
CA ILE A 75 -17.53 -15.11 -4.18
C ILE A 75 -16.20 -15.61 -3.65
N LYS A 76 -15.31 -16.04 -4.55
CA LYS A 76 -13.94 -16.41 -4.19
C LYS A 76 -13.13 -15.17 -3.81
N ARG A 77 -12.59 -15.19 -2.60
CA ARG A 77 -11.77 -14.13 -2.00
C ARG A 77 -10.30 -14.54 -1.99
N TYR A 78 -9.42 -13.56 -2.04
CA TYR A 78 -7.98 -13.76 -2.13
C TYR A 78 -7.24 -12.72 -1.30
N LYS A 79 -6.10 -13.12 -0.75
CA LYS A 79 -5.11 -12.24 -0.14
C LYS A 79 -3.89 -12.13 -1.05
N MET A 80 -3.52 -10.90 -1.39
CA MET A 80 -2.29 -10.55 -2.09
C MET A 80 -1.17 -10.30 -1.07
N PHE A 81 0.03 -10.79 -1.39
CA PHE A 81 1.26 -10.47 -0.68
C PHE A 81 2.24 -9.83 -1.65
N ALA A 82 2.78 -8.67 -1.29
CA ALA A 82 3.72 -7.92 -2.12
C ALA A 82 4.86 -7.33 -1.28
N LYS A 83 5.91 -6.89 -1.96
CA LYS A 83 6.97 -6.04 -1.40
C LYS A 83 6.88 -4.67 -2.02
N TYR A 84 7.23 -3.62 -1.28
CA TYR A 84 7.23 -2.26 -1.81
C TYR A 84 8.52 -1.53 -1.47
N GLU A 85 8.86 -0.56 -2.34
CA GLU A 85 9.91 0.43 -2.11
C GLU A 85 9.46 1.78 -2.65
N PHE A 86 9.38 2.80 -1.79
CA PHE A 86 9.07 4.18 -2.17
C PHE A 86 10.24 5.09 -1.82
N LYS A 87 10.87 5.64 -2.85
CA LYS A 87 12.08 6.47 -2.78
C LYS A 87 11.67 7.93 -2.82
N GLU A 88 11.79 8.62 -1.71
CA GLU A 88 11.53 10.07 -1.66
C GLU A 88 12.61 10.84 -2.44
N ASP A 89 12.27 12.04 -2.94
CA ASP A 89 13.24 12.90 -3.62
C ASP A 89 14.37 13.29 -2.64
N THR A 90 15.60 12.89 -2.96
CA THR A 90 16.78 13.11 -2.13
C THR A 90 17.11 14.59 -1.93
N LYS A 91 16.55 15.49 -2.74
CA LYS A 91 16.69 16.94 -2.60
C LYS A 91 15.78 17.53 -1.52
N GLN A 92 14.76 16.80 -1.08
CA GLN A 92 13.81 17.29 -0.09
C GLN A 92 14.30 17.08 1.34
N TYR A 93 13.95 18.03 2.21
CA TYR A 93 14.27 17.95 3.62
C TYR A 93 13.62 16.70 4.24
N GLY A 94 14.39 15.97 5.03
CA GLY A 94 13.88 14.79 5.74
C GLY A 94 13.47 13.64 4.83
N ALA A 95 14.01 13.56 3.60
CA ALA A 95 13.76 12.47 2.67
C ALA A 95 14.45 11.14 3.07
N GLY A 96 13.83 10.04 2.66
CA GLY A 96 14.28 8.68 2.88
C GLY A 96 13.60 7.65 1.97
N LEU A 97 13.85 6.39 2.28
CA LEU A 97 13.30 5.23 1.59
C LEU A 97 12.28 4.54 2.50
N PHE A 98 11.03 4.45 2.07
CA PHE A 98 10.11 3.47 2.65
C PHE A 98 10.30 2.12 1.96
N SER A 99 10.40 1.03 2.72
CA SER A 99 10.40 -0.32 2.17
C SER A 99 9.81 -1.34 3.13
N GLY A 100 9.16 -2.37 2.59
CA GLY A 100 8.49 -3.37 3.40
C GLY A 100 7.59 -4.32 2.62
N GLN A 101 6.57 -4.84 3.30
CA GLN A 101 5.58 -5.76 2.78
C GLN A 101 4.20 -5.10 2.71
N LEU A 102 3.41 -5.54 1.74
CA LEU A 102 2.02 -5.15 1.54
C LEU A 102 1.14 -6.40 1.56
N GLU A 103 0.06 -6.35 2.33
CA GLU A 103 -1.05 -7.30 2.27
C GLU A 103 -2.35 -6.61 1.85
N SER A 104 -3.13 -7.26 1.00
CA SER A 104 -4.41 -6.73 0.53
C SER A 104 -5.38 -7.85 0.21
N ASP A 105 -6.58 -7.76 0.76
CA ASP A 105 -7.67 -8.69 0.49
C ASP A 105 -8.54 -8.16 -0.65
N PHE A 106 -8.87 -9.03 -1.59
CA PHE A 106 -9.61 -8.71 -2.81
C PHE A 106 -10.46 -9.88 -3.30
N PHE A 107 -11.38 -9.57 -4.20
CA PHE A 107 -12.11 -10.57 -4.98
C PHE A 107 -12.12 -10.19 -6.47
N ILE A 108 -12.46 -11.17 -7.30
CA ILE A 108 -12.57 -10.98 -8.75
C ILE A 108 -14.05 -11.06 -9.13
N TYR A 109 -14.51 -10.06 -9.88
CA TYR A 109 -15.87 -10.03 -10.42
C TYR A 109 -15.84 -9.44 -11.84
N LYS A 110 -16.45 -10.13 -12.82
CA LYS A 110 -16.48 -9.71 -14.24
C LYS A 110 -15.10 -9.26 -14.75
N ASP A 111 -14.08 -10.11 -14.57
CA ASP A 111 -12.69 -9.88 -14.95
C ASP A 111 -12.00 -8.65 -14.35
N SER A 112 -12.57 -8.07 -13.28
CA SER A 112 -12.00 -6.92 -12.56
C SER A 112 -11.67 -7.28 -11.11
N VAL A 113 -10.61 -6.66 -10.60
CA VAL A 113 -10.15 -6.81 -9.21
C VAL A 113 -10.81 -5.74 -8.35
N TYR A 114 -11.45 -6.16 -7.26
CA TYR A 114 -12.09 -5.28 -6.29
C TYR A 114 -11.51 -5.51 -4.91
N MET A 115 -11.27 -4.42 -4.19
CA MET A 115 -10.90 -4.50 -2.79
C MET A 115 -12.02 -5.16 -2.00
N ASP A 116 -11.63 -6.03 -1.10
CA ASP A 116 -12.55 -6.77 -0.26
C ASP A 116 -12.94 -5.94 0.96
N GLU A 117 -14.01 -5.17 0.82
CA GLU A 117 -14.57 -4.29 1.85
C GLU A 117 -15.73 -4.94 2.63
N ILE A 118 -15.90 -6.26 2.57
CA ILE A 118 -17.06 -6.95 3.18
C ILE A 118 -17.22 -6.64 4.67
N TYR A 119 -16.10 -6.41 5.37
CA TYR A 119 -16.08 -6.07 6.80
C TYR A 119 -15.72 -4.61 7.08
N SER A 120 -15.84 -3.70 6.10
CA SER A 120 -15.33 -2.32 6.24
C SER A 120 -15.99 -1.47 7.33
N GLY A 121 -17.16 -1.90 7.83
CA GLY A 121 -17.86 -1.28 8.96
C GLY A 121 -17.60 -1.94 10.32
N VAL A 122 -16.76 -2.98 10.38
CA VAL A 122 -16.41 -3.66 11.64
C VAL A 122 -15.19 -2.97 12.26
N ASP A 123 -15.25 -2.74 13.58
CA ASP A 123 -14.12 -2.20 14.33
C ASP A 123 -12.85 -3.04 14.11
N GLY A 124 -11.76 -2.37 13.76
CA GLY A 124 -10.50 -3.03 13.46
C GLY A 124 -10.41 -3.65 12.06
N TYR A 125 -11.29 -3.30 11.12
CA TYR A 125 -11.03 -3.57 9.70
C TYR A 125 -9.93 -2.65 9.15
N TYR A 126 -8.90 -3.25 8.57
CA TYR A 126 -7.86 -2.55 7.83
C TYR A 126 -7.43 -3.42 6.64
N ASN A 127 -7.45 -2.83 5.44
CA ASN A 127 -7.05 -3.48 4.19
C ASN A 127 -5.97 -2.62 3.51
N ASN A 128 -5.28 -3.14 2.49
CA ASN A 128 -4.10 -2.52 1.89
C ASN A 128 -3.06 -2.12 2.94
N GLN A 129 -2.62 -3.09 3.72
CA GLN A 129 -1.75 -2.91 4.87
C GLN A 129 -0.28 -2.92 4.44
N TYR A 130 0.41 -1.82 4.67
CA TYR A 130 1.84 -1.69 4.46
C TYR A 130 2.56 -1.73 5.80
N GLU A 131 3.48 -2.66 5.95
CA GLU A 131 4.35 -2.77 7.12
C GLU A 131 5.80 -2.78 6.69
N GLY A 132 6.62 -1.92 7.30
CA GLY A 132 8.01 -1.79 6.91
C GLY A 132 8.78 -0.78 7.73
N VAL A 133 9.75 -0.15 7.07
CA VAL A 133 10.59 0.89 7.65
C VAL A 133 10.73 2.07 6.70
N TRP A 134 10.99 3.22 7.29
CA TRP A 134 11.56 4.37 6.62
C TRP A 134 13.04 4.52 7.01
N LYS A 135 13.92 4.62 6.03
CA LYS A 135 15.36 4.85 6.22
C LYS A 135 15.76 6.21 5.67
N SER A 136 16.29 7.09 6.52
CA SER A 136 16.79 8.40 6.10
C SER A 136 17.94 8.26 5.11
N TYR A 137 17.92 9.05 4.03
CA TYR A 137 19.06 9.14 3.13
C TYR A 137 20.24 9.89 3.76
N LYS A 138 19.95 10.94 4.54
CA LYS A 138 20.99 11.80 5.12
C LYS A 138 21.69 11.16 6.32
N THR A 139 20.94 10.55 7.22
CA THR A 139 21.47 10.09 8.51
C THR A 139 21.56 8.56 8.64
N ASN A 140 21.03 7.81 7.67
CA ASN A 140 20.83 6.36 7.75
C ASN A 140 19.95 5.89 8.92
N ALA A 141 19.32 6.81 9.67
CA ALA A 141 18.39 6.45 10.74
C ALA A 141 17.21 5.65 10.18
N ILE A 142 16.83 4.59 10.90
CA ILE A 142 15.74 3.69 10.53
C ILE A 142 14.58 3.89 11.51
N LYS A 143 13.36 4.03 10.98
CA LYS A 143 12.13 4.13 11.75
C LYS A 143 11.15 3.07 11.26
N LYS A 144 10.49 2.35 12.17
CA LYS A 144 9.35 1.49 11.80
C LYS A 144 8.26 2.35 11.17
N SER A 145 7.58 1.84 10.16
CA SER A 145 6.44 2.50 9.53
C SER A 145 5.34 1.49 9.24
N LYS A 146 4.11 1.87 9.54
CA LYS A 146 2.91 1.12 9.18
C LYS A 146 1.88 2.07 8.62
N PHE A 147 1.24 1.74 7.52
CA PHE A 147 0.16 2.54 6.94
C PHE A 147 -0.83 1.64 6.20
N TRP A 148 -2.09 2.05 6.13
CA TRP A 148 -3.17 1.23 5.59
C TRP A 148 -4.29 2.10 5.04
N TYR A 149 -5.17 1.48 4.26
CA TYR A 149 -6.42 2.12 3.86
C TYR A 149 -7.32 2.33 5.08
N TRP A 150 -7.77 3.56 5.28
CA TRP A 150 -8.78 3.91 6.25
C TRP A 150 -10.16 3.98 5.59
N ALA A 151 -11.00 2.98 5.86
CA ALA A 151 -12.43 3.06 5.56
C ALA A 151 -13.09 3.91 6.65
N HIS A 152 -13.74 5.02 6.27
CA HIS A 152 -14.60 5.72 7.22
C HIS A 152 -15.83 4.85 7.53
N SER A 153 -16.13 4.66 8.81
CA SER A 153 -17.53 4.51 9.24
C SER A 153 -18.25 5.79 8.83
N LYS A 154 -19.24 5.67 7.96
CA LYS A 154 -20.25 6.71 7.77
C LYS A 154 -21.29 6.60 8.86
#